data_AF-A0A7S0BJK7-F1
#
_entry.id   AF-A0A7S0BJK7-F1
#
_cell.length_a   1.000
_cell.length_b   1.000
_cell.length_c   1.000
_cell.angle_alpha   90.00
_cell.angle_beta   90.00
_cell.angle_gamma   90.00
#
_symmetry.space_group_name_H-M   'P 1'
#
loop_
_entity.id
_entity.type
_entity.pdbx_description
1 polymer ?
#
loop_
_entity_poly.entity_id
_entity_poly.type
_entity_poly.pdbx_seq_one_letter_code
_entity_poly.pdbx_strand_id
1 'polypeptide(L)'
;LTGSLLQSLRKAAPEARKELLRALRWFLEGLLAERRRSETIERGKDFWCRLLIRVYVEIGDEEAACKLVAEEKLWLSNLSLGIALLEVWRAGFVKLCVQIYGLLGLHSEAVEIALRSGDIPVAEEHANKVSNNTGIANREAKELWKRIASYDGADPVSVASRSAGCIRIEDVLSRTDAIDGDQVSDEVRLALKESLRFHVSRAAKAKAATEDLLLASDKIRRRISDLQRTNSSGRKVGKTGTRRDVEVFPCGHSFRRGVAEGSCLACGEDMIKSVSESLPSSDLDPPPG
;
A
#
# COMPACT_ATOMS: atom_id res chain seq x y z
N LEU A 1 -36.02 17.83 18.28
CA LEU A 1 -35.58 19.23 18.49
C LEU A 1 -34.85 19.82 17.29
N THR A 2 -33.86 19.14 16.71
CA THR A 2 -32.99 19.72 15.66
C THR A 2 -33.69 20.03 14.33
N GLY A 3 -34.55 19.14 13.83
CA GLY A 3 -35.25 19.37 12.56
C GLY A 3 -36.16 20.60 12.58
N SER A 4 -37.01 20.72 13.60
CA SER A 4 -37.95 21.84 13.75
C SER A 4 -37.25 23.17 14.04
N LEU A 5 -36.22 23.16 14.89
CA LEU A 5 -35.49 24.38 15.24
C LEU A 5 -34.67 24.91 14.05
N LEU A 6 -33.97 24.04 13.31
CA LEU A 6 -33.26 24.44 12.10
C LEU A 6 -34.21 24.84 10.96
N GLN A 7 -35.36 24.19 10.84
CA GLN A 7 -36.38 24.59 9.87
C GLN A 7 -37.02 25.94 10.21
N SER A 8 -37.18 26.24 11.50
CA SER A 8 -37.63 27.56 11.98
C SER A 8 -36.56 28.63 11.75
N LEU A 9 -35.28 28.30 11.98
CA LEU A 9 -34.15 29.18 11.66
C LEU A 9 -34.04 29.47 10.16
N ARG A 10 -34.32 28.49 9.29
CA ARG A 10 -34.35 28.70 7.83
C ARG A 10 -35.49 29.62 7.38
N LYS A 11 -36.59 29.69 8.14
CA LYS A 11 -37.71 30.58 7.86
C LYS A 11 -37.53 31.99 8.41
N ALA A 12 -36.57 32.20 9.32
CA ALA A 12 -36.29 33.50 9.89
C ALA A 12 -35.62 34.44 8.88
N ALA A 13 -35.82 35.74 9.05
CA ALA A 13 -35.13 36.77 8.27
C ALA A 13 -33.60 36.58 8.37
N PRO A 14 -32.82 36.84 7.30
CA PRO A 14 -31.40 36.49 7.24
C PRO A 14 -30.57 37.09 8.37
N GLU A 15 -30.86 38.33 8.80
CA GLU A 15 -30.14 38.96 9.91
C GLU A 15 -30.53 38.38 11.27
N ALA A 16 -31.83 38.14 11.52
CA ALA A 16 -32.28 37.45 12.73
C ALA A 16 -31.73 36.02 12.81
N ARG A 17 -31.60 35.35 11.66
CA ARG A 17 -31.02 34.01 11.54
C ARG A 17 -29.54 34.01 11.94
N LYS A 18 -28.75 34.98 11.50
CA LYS A 18 -27.33 35.09 11.90
C LYS A 18 -27.17 35.29 13.40
N GLU A 19 -27.95 36.19 14.01
CA GLU A 19 -27.89 36.42 15.45
C GLU A 19 -28.28 35.17 16.25
N LEU A 20 -29.34 34.47 15.83
CA LEU A 20 -29.75 33.22 16.45
C LEU A 20 -28.69 32.13 16.31
N LEU A 21 -28.01 32.04 15.16
CA LEU A 21 -26.93 31.08 14.96
C LEU A 21 -25.71 31.41 15.85
N ARG A 22 -25.38 32.69 16.06
CA ARG A 22 -24.32 33.10 16.98
C ARG A 22 -24.66 32.77 18.44
N ALA A 23 -25.90 33.07 18.87
CA ALA A 23 -26.36 32.73 20.21
C ALA A 23 -26.35 31.21 20.44
N LEU A 24 -26.78 30.45 19.43
CA LEU A 24 -26.79 29.00 19.49
C LEU A 24 -25.37 28.42 19.47
N ARG A 25 -24.43 28.99 18.70
CA ARG A 25 -23.00 28.66 18.78
C ARG A 25 -22.46 28.84 20.19
N TRP A 26 -22.64 30.03 20.77
CA TRP A 26 -22.15 30.34 22.13
C TRP A 26 -22.73 29.37 23.18
N PHE A 27 -24.03 29.07 23.10
CA PHE A 27 -24.69 28.12 23.99
C PHE A 27 -24.13 26.69 23.85
N LEU A 28 -23.92 26.23 22.61
CA LEU A 28 -23.40 24.90 22.34
C LEU A 28 -21.93 24.75 22.73
N GLU A 29 -21.10 25.76 22.48
CA GLU A 29 -19.71 25.82 22.95
C GLU A 29 -19.65 25.75 24.48
N GLY A 30 -20.51 26.50 25.18
CA GLY A 30 -20.64 26.44 26.64
C GLY A 30 -21.05 25.06 27.14
N LEU A 31 -22.03 24.42 26.49
CA LEU A 31 -22.44 23.06 26.83
C LEU A 31 -21.34 22.02 26.59
N LEU A 32 -20.58 22.16 25.50
CA LEU A 32 -19.45 21.29 25.21
C LEU A 32 -18.33 21.47 26.24
N ALA A 33 -18.00 22.72 26.60
CA ALA A 33 -17.00 23.03 27.61
C ALA A 33 -17.37 22.50 29.01
N GLU A 34 -18.65 22.53 29.36
CA GLU A 34 -19.12 21.95 30.62
C GLU A 34 -19.07 20.42 30.57
N ARG A 35 -19.43 19.81 29.43
CA ARG A 35 -19.34 18.36 29.24
C ARG A 35 -17.93 17.82 29.10
N ARG A 36 -16.95 18.64 28.67
CA ARG A 36 -15.52 18.29 28.74
C ARG A 36 -15.10 17.93 30.17
N ARG A 37 -15.75 18.52 31.19
CA ARG A 37 -15.46 18.28 32.61
C ARG A 37 -16.23 17.10 33.21
N SER A 38 -17.21 16.56 32.50
CA SER A 38 -18.07 15.47 32.98
C SER A 38 -17.78 14.17 32.23
N GLU A 39 -17.15 13.21 32.90
CA GLU A 39 -16.81 11.89 32.35
C GLU A 39 -18.04 11.02 32.01
N THR A 40 -19.18 11.28 32.63
CA THR A 40 -20.35 10.39 32.61
C THR A 40 -21.26 10.50 31.38
N ILE A 41 -21.00 11.43 30.45
CA ILE A 41 -21.92 11.67 29.32
C ILE A 41 -21.22 11.53 27.96
N GLU A 42 -20.72 10.34 27.65
CA GLU A 42 -20.23 10.02 26.30
C GLU A 42 -21.38 10.01 25.27
N ARG A 43 -22.55 9.47 25.63
CA ARG A 43 -23.68 9.22 24.71
C ARG A 43 -24.34 10.45 24.07
N GLY A 44 -23.87 11.66 24.35
CA GLY A 44 -24.38 12.88 23.71
C GLY A 44 -23.32 13.74 23.03
N LYS A 45 -22.02 13.48 23.25
CA LYS A 45 -20.95 14.33 22.71
C LYS A 45 -20.95 14.34 21.18
N ASP A 46 -21.08 13.17 20.58
CA ASP A 46 -21.18 12.99 19.12
C ASP A 46 -22.33 13.80 18.50
N PHE A 47 -23.51 13.79 19.15
CA PHE A 47 -24.66 14.57 18.73
C PHE A 47 -24.40 16.08 18.77
N TRP A 48 -23.76 16.58 19.84
CA TRP A 48 -23.47 18.00 19.99
C TRP A 48 -22.39 18.47 19.02
N CYS A 49 -21.33 17.70 18.83
CA CYS A 49 -20.29 18.02 17.85
C CYS A 49 -20.88 18.09 16.44
N ARG A 50 -21.73 17.12 16.05
CA ARG A 50 -22.41 17.15 14.76
C ARG A 50 -23.33 18.38 14.62
N LEU A 51 -24.07 18.72 15.67
CA LEU A 51 -24.93 19.91 15.65
C LEU A 51 -24.10 21.19 15.51
N LEU A 52 -22.96 21.29 16.19
CA LEU A 52 -22.07 22.44 16.12
C LEU A 52 -21.42 22.57 14.74
N ILE A 53 -20.97 21.47 14.13
CA ILE A 53 -20.45 21.47 12.74
C ILE A 53 -21.52 22.04 11.80
N ARG A 54 -22.77 21.58 11.92
CA ARG A 54 -23.86 22.09 11.09
C ARG A 54 -24.12 23.57 11.30
N VAL A 55 -24.01 24.05 12.53
CA VAL A 55 -24.16 25.48 12.85
C VAL A 55 -23.03 26.28 12.20
N TYR A 56 -21.78 25.82 12.28
CA TYR A 56 -20.66 26.48 11.61
C TYR A 56 -20.81 26.51 10.09
N VAL A 57 -21.28 25.41 9.51
CA VAL A 57 -21.60 25.32 8.08
C VAL A 57 -22.66 26.35 7.68
N GLU A 58 -23.74 26.48 8.45
CA GLU A 58 -24.80 27.45 8.15
C GLU A 58 -24.38 28.91 8.45
N ILE A 59 -23.37 29.13 9.30
CA ILE A 59 -22.78 30.45 9.58
C ILE A 59 -21.80 30.87 8.47
N GLY A 60 -21.12 29.92 7.81
CA GLY A 60 -20.03 30.23 6.89
C GLY A 60 -18.62 30.16 7.52
N ASP A 61 -18.48 29.65 8.74
CA ASP A 61 -17.22 29.69 9.51
C ASP A 61 -16.49 28.34 9.43
N GLU A 62 -15.74 28.15 8.33
CA GLU A 62 -14.99 26.92 8.08
C GLU A 62 -13.85 26.72 9.09
N GLU A 63 -13.13 27.77 9.48
CA GLU A 63 -11.99 27.68 10.38
C GLU A 63 -12.38 27.18 11.77
N ALA A 64 -13.49 27.69 12.32
CA ALA A 64 -13.98 27.24 13.62
C ALA A 64 -14.44 25.78 13.56
N ALA A 65 -15.03 25.34 12.45
CA ALA A 65 -15.41 23.94 12.26
C ALA A 65 -14.18 23.02 12.17
N CYS A 66 -13.13 23.43 11.46
CA CYS A 66 -11.86 22.69 11.41
C CYS A 66 -11.21 22.55 12.79
N LYS A 67 -11.19 23.62 13.59
CA LYS A 67 -10.68 23.60 14.97
C LYS A 67 -11.46 22.64 15.85
N LEU A 68 -12.80 22.68 15.79
CA LEU A 68 -13.66 21.76 16.53
C LEU A 68 -13.34 20.31 16.17
N VAL A 69 -13.25 19.98 14.87
CA VAL A 69 -12.98 18.62 14.39
C VAL A 69 -11.57 18.16 14.77
N ALA A 70 -10.59 19.08 14.84
CA ALA A 70 -9.24 18.77 15.29
C ALA A 70 -9.19 18.45 16.79
N GLU A 71 -9.86 19.26 17.62
CA GLU A 71 -9.92 19.07 19.07
C GLU A 71 -10.71 17.83 19.47
N GLU A 72 -11.86 17.61 18.83
CA GLU A 72 -12.82 16.56 19.20
C GLU A 72 -12.67 15.28 18.37
N LYS A 73 -11.50 15.07 17.76
CA LYS A 73 -11.18 13.92 16.90
C LYS A 73 -11.55 12.57 17.53
N LEU A 74 -11.44 12.45 18.85
CA LEU A 74 -11.67 11.22 19.61
C LEU A 74 -13.16 10.91 19.84
N TRP A 75 -14.04 11.90 19.69
CA TRP A 75 -15.43 11.81 20.14
C TRP A 75 -16.41 11.62 19.00
N LEU A 76 -15.97 11.87 17.77
CA LEU A 76 -16.79 11.75 16.58
C LEU A 76 -16.78 10.30 16.10
N SER A 77 -17.95 9.70 16.04
CA SER A 77 -18.10 8.39 15.42
C SER A 77 -17.92 8.51 13.90
N ASN A 78 -17.44 7.45 13.24
CA ASN A 78 -17.32 7.42 11.77
C ASN A 78 -18.66 7.73 11.07
N LEU A 79 -19.78 7.33 11.68
CA LEU A 79 -21.12 7.65 11.18
C LEU A 79 -21.39 9.15 11.22
N SER A 80 -21.06 9.82 12.33
CA SER A 80 -21.25 11.26 12.46
C SER A 80 -20.31 12.06 11.56
N LEU A 81 -19.07 11.61 11.37
CA LEU A 81 -18.15 12.16 10.37
C LEU A 81 -18.72 12.03 8.95
N GLY A 82 -19.25 10.86 8.59
CA GLY A 82 -19.84 10.64 7.26
C GLY A 82 -21.05 11.54 6.98
N ILE A 83 -21.91 11.76 7.98
CA ILE A 83 -23.04 12.68 7.80
C ILE A 83 -22.59 14.15 7.78
N ALA A 84 -21.63 14.52 8.63
CA ALA A 84 -21.04 15.85 8.61
C ALA A 84 -20.41 16.15 7.24
N LEU A 85 -19.70 15.18 6.66
CA LEU A 85 -19.09 15.30 5.35
C LEU A 85 -20.09 15.66 4.25
N LEU A 86 -21.28 15.05 4.25
CA LEU A 86 -22.33 15.36 3.28
C LEU A 86 -22.83 16.81 3.40
N GLU A 87 -22.92 17.34 4.63
CA GLU A 87 -23.34 18.72 4.87
C GLU A 87 -22.24 19.72 4.49
N VAL A 88 -20.99 19.41 4.86
CA VAL A 88 -19.80 20.22 4.57
C VAL A 88 -19.51 20.29 3.06
N TRP A 89 -19.63 19.15 2.36
CA TRP A 89 -19.45 19.08 0.91
C TRP A 89 -20.45 19.96 0.16
N ARG A 90 -21.72 19.96 0.60
CA ARG A 90 -22.77 20.81 0.02
C ARG A 90 -22.53 22.30 0.26
N ALA A 91 -21.83 22.65 1.33
CA ALA A 91 -21.47 24.02 1.65
C ALA A 91 -20.18 24.50 0.94
N GLY A 92 -19.44 23.60 0.30
CA GLY A 92 -18.19 23.94 -0.39
C GLY A 92 -16.99 24.18 0.53
N PHE A 93 -17.03 23.66 1.76
CA PHE A 93 -15.93 23.80 2.73
C PHE A 93 -14.86 22.75 2.49
N VAL A 94 -13.94 23.09 1.57
CA VAL A 94 -12.96 22.13 1.05
C VAL A 94 -11.95 21.70 2.11
N LYS A 95 -11.45 22.61 2.95
CA LYS A 95 -10.45 22.29 3.99
C LYS A 95 -11.04 21.35 5.03
N LEU A 96 -12.28 21.61 5.43
CA LEU A 96 -12.98 20.75 6.39
C LEU A 96 -13.28 19.37 5.79
N CYS A 97 -13.64 19.29 4.50
CA CYS A 97 -13.78 18.01 3.80
C CYS A 97 -12.48 17.20 3.84
N VAL A 98 -11.34 17.80 3.47
CA VAL A 98 -10.02 17.13 3.49
C VAL A 98 -9.71 16.60 4.89
N GLN A 99 -9.95 17.40 5.93
CA GLN A 99 -9.73 16.99 7.31
C GLN A 99 -10.62 15.81 7.72
N ILE A 100 -11.93 15.85 7.39
CA ILE A 100 -12.87 14.76 7.69
C ILE A 100 -12.49 13.47 6.96
N TYR A 101 -12.13 13.53 5.67
CA TYR A 101 -11.63 12.36 4.93
C TYR A 101 -10.36 11.80 5.56
N GLY A 102 -9.46 12.66 6.01
CA GLY A 102 -8.28 12.28 6.78
C GLY A 102 -8.60 11.55 8.09
N LEU A 103 -9.65 11.97 8.81
CA LEU A 103 -10.11 11.32 10.04
C LEU A 103 -10.75 9.95 9.78
N LEU A 104 -11.44 9.80 8.66
CA LEU A 104 -12.03 8.54 8.21
C LEU A 104 -10.98 7.54 7.69
N GLY A 105 -9.71 7.95 7.57
CA GLY A 105 -8.63 7.13 6.98
C GLY A 105 -8.68 7.07 5.45
N LEU A 106 -9.55 7.86 4.82
CA LEU A 106 -9.75 7.93 3.38
C LEU A 106 -8.78 8.96 2.76
N HIS A 107 -7.50 8.63 2.79
CA HIS A 107 -6.43 9.56 2.37
C HIS A 107 -6.39 9.79 0.86
N SER A 108 -6.88 8.85 0.05
CA SER A 108 -6.93 9.02 -1.41
C SER A 108 -7.88 10.14 -1.82
N GLU A 109 -9.06 10.15 -1.22
CA GLU A 109 -10.10 11.15 -1.41
C GLU A 109 -9.67 12.50 -0.85
N ALA A 110 -9.01 12.50 0.32
CA ALA A 110 -8.43 13.70 0.91
C ALA A 110 -7.42 14.38 -0.03
N VAL A 111 -6.51 13.60 -0.64
CA VAL A 111 -5.54 14.09 -1.62
C VAL A 111 -6.24 14.64 -2.87
N GLU A 112 -7.23 13.93 -3.40
CA GLU A 112 -7.97 14.39 -4.59
C GLU A 112 -8.66 15.74 -4.35
N ILE A 113 -9.26 15.92 -3.18
CA ILE A 113 -9.95 17.16 -2.83
C ILE A 113 -8.96 18.29 -2.58
N ALA A 114 -7.84 18.03 -1.91
CA ALA A 114 -6.78 19.02 -1.72
C ALA A 114 -6.17 19.48 -3.05
N LEU A 115 -5.98 18.55 -4.00
CA LEU A 115 -5.54 18.91 -5.36
C LEU A 115 -6.59 19.74 -6.11
N ARG A 116 -7.90 19.51 -5.88
CA ARG A 116 -8.95 20.35 -6.46
C ARG A 116 -8.95 21.78 -5.93
N SER A 117 -8.54 22.02 -4.67
CA SER A 117 -8.35 23.38 -4.14
C SER A 117 -6.99 23.99 -4.49
N GLY A 118 -6.05 23.20 -5.02
CA GLY A 118 -4.68 23.64 -5.27
C GLY A 118 -3.77 23.63 -4.04
N ASP A 119 -4.21 23.02 -2.92
CA ASP A 119 -3.45 22.93 -1.68
C ASP A 119 -2.47 21.74 -1.71
N ILE A 120 -1.40 21.86 -2.49
CA ILE A 120 -0.36 20.83 -2.64
C ILE A 120 0.25 20.40 -1.29
N PRO A 121 0.60 21.31 -0.34
CA PRO A 121 1.20 20.90 0.93
C PRO A 121 0.30 19.97 1.77
N VAL A 122 -1.01 20.19 1.72
CA VAL A 122 -1.99 19.37 2.45
C VAL A 122 -2.11 17.99 1.80
N ALA A 123 -2.10 17.93 0.47
CA ALA A 123 -2.06 16.67 -0.27
C ALA A 123 -0.80 15.84 0.09
N GLU A 124 0.37 16.48 0.17
CA GLU A 124 1.63 15.84 0.56
C GLU A 124 1.58 15.29 2.00
N GLU A 125 0.99 16.02 2.95
CA GLU A 125 0.81 15.55 4.32
C GLU A 125 -0.03 14.26 4.38
N HIS A 126 -1.11 14.20 3.60
CA HIS A 126 -1.96 13.01 3.53
C HIS A 126 -1.28 11.84 2.82
N ALA A 127 -0.49 12.08 1.79
CA ALA A 127 0.31 11.04 1.15
C ALA A 127 1.37 10.45 2.10
N ASN A 128 2.03 11.30 2.90
CA ASN A 128 2.99 10.87 3.92
C ASN A 128 2.37 9.99 5.02
N LYS A 129 1.12 10.27 5.42
CA LYS A 129 0.40 9.43 6.40
C LYS A 129 0.21 7.99 5.89
N VAL A 130 0.05 7.80 4.58
CA VAL A 130 -0.06 6.47 3.95
C VAL A 130 1.31 5.81 3.83
N SER A 131 2.38 6.56 3.51
CA SER A 131 3.75 6.04 3.36
C SER A 131 4.30 5.36 4.62
N ASN A 132 3.82 5.75 5.80
CA ASN A 132 4.29 5.20 7.08
C ASN A 132 3.70 3.82 7.43
N ASN A 133 2.76 3.30 6.63
CA ASN A 133 2.14 2.00 6.85
C ASN A 133 2.83 0.87 6.04
N THR A 134 2.56 -0.39 6.39
CA THR A 134 3.18 -1.61 5.85
C THR A 134 3.19 -1.72 4.32
N GLY A 135 3.92 -2.68 3.74
CA GLY A 135 4.24 -2.75 2.29
C GLY A 135 3.09 -2.59 1.26
N ILE A 136 1.83 -2.81 1.63
CA ILE A 136 0.65 -2.49 0.78
C ILE A 136 0.42 -0.97 0.72
N ALA A 137 0.51 -0.29 1.86
CA ALA A 137 0.38 1.15 1.95
C ALA A 137 1.50 1.88 1.18
N ASN A 138 2.67 1.26 1.01
CA ASN A 138 3.71 1.79 0.12
C ASN A 138 3.27 1.87 -1.35
N ARG A 139 2.40 0.95 -1.82
CA ARG A 139 1.88 1.02 -3.19
C ARG A 139 0.86 2.14 -3.33
N GLU A 140 -0.06 2.25 -2.38
CA GLU A 140 -1.07 3.33 -2.37
C GLU A 140 -0.40 4.70 -2.25
N ALA A 141 0.55 4.85 -1.32
CA ALA A 141 1.35 6.06 -1.19
C ALA A 141 2.07 6.42 -2.49
N LYS A 142 2.66 5.43 -3.18
CA LYS A 142 3.31 5.66 -4.48
C LYS A 142 2.33 6.22 -5.52
N GLU A 143 1.12 5.68 -5.60
CA GLU A 143 0.09 6.20 -6.52
C GLU A 143 -0.40 7.60 -6.14
N LEU A 144 -0.54 7.90 -4.84
CA LEU A 144 -0.88 9.25 -4.38
C LEU A 144 0.20 10.27 -4.73
N TRP A 145 1.47 9.94 -4.48
CA TRP A 145 2.61 10.78 -4.84
C TRP A 145 2.71 11.01 -6.35
N LYS A 146 2.49 9.97 -7.17
CA LYS A 146 2.41 10.13 -8.63
C LYS A 146 1.28 11.07 -9.06
N ARG A 147 0.13 11.01 -8.38
CA ARG A 147 -1.02 11.87 -8.68
C ARG A 147 -0.75 13.33 -8.31
N ILE A 148 -0.07 13.57 -7.18
CA ILE A 148 0.40 14.90 -6.79
C ILE A 148 1.41 15.43 -7.81
N ALA A 149 2.37 14.59 -8.22
CA ALA A 149 3.40 14.98 -9.18
C ALA A 149 2.87 15.22 -10.61
N SER A 150 1.71 14.65 -10.96
CA SER A 150 1.04 14.89 -12.24
C SER A 150 0.08 16.08 -12.24
N TYR A 151 0.02 16.84 -11.15
CA TYR A 151 -0.85 18.00 -11.05
C TYR A 151 -0.21 19.21 -11.76
N ASP A 152 -0.95 19.87 -12.65
CA ASP A 152 -0.44 20.95 -13.52
C ASP A 152 0.18 22.15 -12.77
N GLY A 153 -0.11 22.31 -11.47
CA GLY A 153 0.48 23.35 -10.60
C GLY A 153 1.69 22.90 -9.78
N ALA A 154 2.11 21.64 -9.87
CA ALA A 154 3.20 21.08 -9.07
C ALA A 154 4.46 20.89 -9.92
N ASP A 155 5.63 21.24 -9.36
CA ASP A 155 6.90 20.86 -9.99
C ASP A 155 7.19 19.36 -9.72
N PRO A 156 7.17 18.50 -10.74
CA PRO A 156 7.32 17.06 -10.60
C PRO A 156 8.61 16.64 -9.90
N VAL A 157 9.70 17.41 -10.09
CA VAL A 157 11.03 17.06 -9.56
C VAL A 157 11.11 17.39 -8.07
N SER A 158 10.60 18.55 -7.67
CA SER A 158 10.50 18.91 -6.25
C SER A 158 9.53 18.01 -5.48
N VAL A 159 8.44 17.56 -6.10
CA VAL A 159 7.53 16.57 -5.48
C VAL A 159 8.25 15.23 -5.27
N ALA A 160 9.01 14.77 -6.27
CA ALA A 160 9.79 13.54 -6.16
C ALA A 160 10.82 13.60 -5.02
N SER A 161 11.51 14.74 -4.85
CA SER A 161 12.47 14.90 -3.77
C SER A 161 11.81 14.96 -2.38
N ARG A 162 10.63 15.60 -2.26
CA ARG A 162 9.83 15.63 -1.02
C ARG A 162 9.17 14.30 -0.67
N SER A 163 9.01 13.40 -1.63
CA SER A 163 8.38 12.08 -1.43
C SER A 163 9.19 11.09 -0.57
N ALA A 164 10.38 11.48 -0.08
CA ALA A 164 11.28 10.64 0.72
C ALA A 164 11.61 9.28 0.09
N GLY A 165 11.61 9.20 -1.25
CA GLY A 165 11.91 7.98 -2.01
C GLY A 165 10.69 7.09 -2.32
N CYS A 166 9.46 7.52 -2.00
CA CYS A 166 8.24 6.81 -2.41
C CYS A 166 8.07 6.77 -3.93
N ILE A 167 8.37 7.89 -4.60
CA ILE A 167 8.48 7.97 -6.06
C ILE A 167 9.89 8.38 -6.45
N ARG A 168 10.35 7.88 -7.58
CA ARG A 168 11.60 8.34 -8.19
C ARG A 168 11.32 9.25 -9.36
N ILE A 169 12.34 9.98 -9.78
CA ILE A 169 12.22 10.92 -10.90
C ILE A 169 11.82 10.19 -12.18
N GLU A 170 12.30 8.96 -12.40
CA GLU A 170 11.84 8.14 -13.54
C GLU A 170 10.33 7.88 -13.55
N ASP A 171 9.70 7.76 -12.37
CA ASP A 171 8.25 7.55 -12.24
C ASP A 171 7.43 8.79 -12.65
N VAL A 172 8.07 9.97 -12.73
CA VAL A 172 7.43 11.24 -13.05
C VAL A 172 7.81 11.74 -14.44
N LEU A 173 9.07 11.52 -14.86
CA LEU A 173 9.56 11.87 -16.20
C LEU A 173 8.85 11.08 -17.30
N SER A 174 8.47 9.83 -17.04
CA SER A 174 7.76 8.99 -18.02
C SER A 174 6.35 9.48 -18.37
N ARG A 175 5.84 10.51 -17.67
CA ARG A 175 4.49 11.08 -17.85
C ARG A 175 4.51 12.53 -18.29
N THR A 176 5.68 13.15 -18.37
CA THR A 176 5.84 14.52 -18.87
C THR A 176 6.22 14.44 -20.34
N ASP A 177 5.21 14.55 -21.21
CA ASP A 177 5.35 14.44 -22.67
C ASP A 177 6.16 15.60 -23.31
N ALA A 178 6.65 16.55 -22.52
CA ALA A 178 7.19 17.82 -23.01
C ALA A 178 8.40 18.31 -22.20
N ILE A 179 9.41 17.47 -22.00
CA ILE A 179 10.72 18.00 -21.59
C ILE A 179 11.54 18.20 -22.86
N ASP A 180 11.41 19.39 -23.45
CA ASP A 180 12.37 19.87 -24.43
C ASP A 180 13.76 19.80 -23.79
N GLY A 181 14.70 19.08 -24.42
CA GLY A 181 16.00 18.74 -23.83
C GLY A 181 16.86 19.93 -23.37
N ASP A 182 16.52 21.15 -23.81
CA ASP A 182 17.17 22.40 -23.44
C ASP A 182 16.58 23.07 -22.18
N GLN A 183 15.37 22.72 -21.74
CA GLN A 183 14.74 23.26 -20.52
C GLN A 183 14.76 22.29 -19.33
N VAL A 184 15.58 21.25 -19.39
CA VAL A 184 15.83 20.38 -18.24
C VAL A 184 16.60 21.19 -17.19
N SER A 185 15.97 21.54 -16.07
CA SER A 185 16.64 22.24 -14.98
C SER A 185 17.85 21.43 -14.47
N ASP A 186 18.87 22.12 -13.99
CA ASP A 186 20.08 21.46 -13.47
C ASP A 186 19.78 20.54 -12.27
N GLU A 187 18.68 20.79 -11.54
CA GLU A 187 18.18 19.94 -10.47
C GLU A 187 17.70 18.59 -11.02
N VAL A 188 16.97 18.59 -12.15
CA VAL A 188 16.55 17.34 -12.82
C VAL A 188 17.78 16.57 -13.28
N ARG A 189 18.78 17.25 -13.85
CA ARG A 189 20.03 16.60 -14.30
C ARG A 189 20.79 15.99 -13.14
N LEU A 190 20.90 16.70 -12.01
CA LEU A 190 21.56 16.20 -10.81
C LEU A 190 20.87 14.94 -10.29
N ALA A 191 19.55 15.00 -10.19
CA ALA A 191 18.79 13.94 -9.56
C ALA A 191 18.63 12.72 -10.50
N LEU A 192 18.66 12.91 -11.82
CA LEU A 192 18.82 11.83 -12.80
C LEU A 192 20.19 11.15 -12.70
N LYS A 193 21.28 11.92 -12.52
CA LYS A 193 22.63 11.36 -12.27
C LYS A 193 22.67 10.54 -10.99
N GLU A 194 22.01 11.00 -9.93
CA GLU A 194 21.93 10.27 -8.67
C GLU A 194 21.15 8.96 -8.80
N SER A 195 20.02 9.00 -9.49
CA SER A 195 19.27 7.78 -9.83
C SER A 195 20.10 6.81 -10.67
N LEU A 196 20.82 7.30 -11.67
CA LEU A 196 21.70 6.46 -12.50
C LEU A 196 22.79 5.79 -11.65
N ARG A 197 23.43 6.51 -10.73
CA ARG A 197 24.42 5.95 -9.79
C ARG A 197 23.81 4.84 -8.93
N PHE A 198 22.59 5.03 -8.44
CA PHE A 198 21.86 4.01 -7.70
C PHE A 198 21.64 2.75 -8.54
N HIS A 199 21.18 2.91 -9.78
CA HIS A 199 20.96 1.79 -10.70
C HIS A 199 22.26 1.05 -11.06
N VAL A 200 23.35 1.77 -11.31
CA VAL A 200 24.67 1.18 -11.57
C VAL A 200 25.17 0.38 -10.35
N SER A 201 25.05 0.94 -9.14
CA SER A 201 25.42 0.24 -7.91
C SER A 201 24.59 -1.03 -7.69
N ARG A 202 23.27 -0.95 -7.93
CA ARG A 202 22.37 -2.10 -7.82
C ARG A 202 22.68 -3.17 -8.87
N ALA A 203 22.99 -2.77 -10.11
CA ALA A 203 23.39 -3.68 -11.16
C ALA A 203 24.72 -4.37 -10.83
N ALA A 204 25.70 -3.64 -10.27
CA ALA A 204 26.97 -4.22 -9.82
C ALA A 204 26.75 -5.25 -8.70
N LYS A 205 25.90 -4.94 -7.70
CA LYS A 205 25.53 -5.90 -6.64
C LYS A 205 24.83 -7.14 -7.20
N ALA A 206 23.91 -6.96 -8.14
CA ALA A 206 23.22 -8.07 -8.79
C ALA A 206 24.21 -8.95 -9.58
N LYS A 207 25.16 -8.35 -10.31
CA LYS A 207 26.22 -9.07 -11.01
C LYS A 207 27.10 -9.89 -10.05
N ALA A 208 27.55 -9.28 -8.94
CA ALA A 208 28.31 -9.99 -7.92
C ALA A 208 27.52 -11.17 -7.33
N ALA A 209 26.24 -10.97 -7.00
CA ALA A 209 25.38 -12.05 -6.52
C ALA A 209 25.21 -13.18 -7.57
N THR A 210 25.12 -12.85 -8.85
CA THR A 210 25.09 -13.88 -9.91
C THR A 210 26.42 -14.62 -10.06
N GLU A 211 27.56 -13.93 -9.91
CA GLU A 211 28.88 -14.58 -9.93
C GLU A 211 29.03 -15.55 -8.74
N ASP A 212 28.59 -15.15 -7.54
CA ASP A 212 28.59 -16.03 -6.37
C ASP A 212 27.73 -17.29 -6.58
N LEU A 213 26.57 -17.13 -7.21
CA LEU A 213 25.70 -18.27 -7.58
C LEU A 213 26.34 -19.18 -8.63
N LEU A 214 27.06 -18.63 -9.60
CA LEU A 214 27.80 -19.42 -10.59
C LEU A 214 28.92 -20.22 -9.93
N LEU A 215 29.70 -19.60 -9.05
CA LEU A 215 30.74 -20.28 -8.27
C LEU A 215 30.17 -21.38 -7.37
N ALA A 216 29.02 -21.13 -6.74
CA ALA A 216 28.31 -22.14 -5.96
C ALA A 216 27.82 -23.30 -6.84
N SER A 217 27.27 -23.01 -8.02
CA SER A 217 26.83 -24.01 -8.99
C SER A 217 27.98 -24.90 -9.48
N ASP A 218 29.14 -24.31 -9.78
CA ASP A 218 30.33 -25.06 -10.17
C ASP A 218 30.87 -25.94 -9.05
N LYS A 219 30.80 -25.47 -7.79
CA LYS A 219 31.17 -26.29 -6.62
C LYS A 219 30.23 -27.49 -6.47
N ILE A 220 28.94 -27.31 -6.70
CA ILE A 220 27.94 -28.40 -6.70
C ILE A 220 28.25 -29.38 -7.83
N ARG A 221 28.49 -28.91 -9.07
CA ARG A 221 28.83 -29.76 -10.21
C ARG A 221 30.09 -30.60 -9.97
N ARG A 222 31.14 -30.02 -9.40
CA ARG A 222 32.36 -30.76 -9.02
C ARG A 222 32.03 -31.85 -7.98
N ARG A 223 31.27 -31.50 -6.94
CA ARG A 223 30.87 -32.45 -5.90
C ARG A 223 30.01 -33.60 -6.44
N ILE A 224 29.11 -33.33 -7.38
CA ILE A 224 28.34 -34.37 -8.08
C ILE A 224 29.27 -35.27 -8.90
N SER A 225 30.22 -34.69 -9.63
CA SER A 225 31.19 -35.45 -10.43
C SER A 225 32.09 -36.34 -9.55
N ASP A 226 32.53 -35.83 -8.40
CA ASP A 226 33.34 -36.57 -7.43
C ASP A 226 32.54 -37.70 -6.77
N LEU A 227 31.26 -37.45 -6.44
CA LEU A 227 30.35 -38.49 -5.97
C LEU A 227 30.12 -39.57 -7.04
N GLN A 228 29.94 -39.20 -8.31
CA GLN A 228 29.80 -40.17 -9.40
C GLN A 228 31.06 -41.02 -9.57
N ARG A 229 32.25 -40.42 -9.46
CA ARG A 229 33.54 -41.13 -9.52
C ARG A 229 33.74 -42.08 -8.35
N THR A 230 33.47 -41.64 -7.12
CA THR A 230 33.58 -42.50 -5.93
C THR A 230 32.58 -43.65 -5.96
N ASN A 231 31.37 -43.43 -6.48
CA ASN A 231 30.36 -44.48 -6.65
C ASN A 231 30.73 -45.50 -7.75
N SER A 232 31.49 -45.08 -8.78
CA SER A 232 32.01 -45.97 -9.83
C SER A 232 33.32 -46.68 -9.45
N SER A 233 34.14 -46.12 -8.56
CA SER A 233 35.34 -46.78 -8.01
C SER A 233 35.08 -47.64 -6.77
N GLY A 234 33.92 -47.48 -6.11
CA GLY A 234 33.54 -48.18 -4.86
C GLY A 234 32.86 -49.55 -5.04
N ARG A 235 32.73 -50.08 -6.26
CA ARG A 235 32.01 -51.34 -6.51
C ARG A 235 32.90 -52.46 -7.04
N LYS A 236 33.92 -52.82 -6.27
CA LYS A 236 34.27 -54.24 -6.05
C LYS A 236 33.56 -54.71 -4.79
N VAL A 237 32.23 -54.82 -4.85
CA VAL A 237 31.52 -55.66 -3.89
C VAL A 237 31.81 -57.10 -4.29
N GLY A 238 32.42 -57.83 -3.36
CA GLY A 238 32.85 -59.20 -3.54
C GLY A 238 31.72 -60.10 -4.07
N LYS A 239 32.12 -61.00 -4.96
CA LYS A 239 31.38 -62.21 -5.28
C LYS A 239 31.22 -63.05 -4.01
N THR A 240 30.15 -62.84 -3.26
CA THR A 240 29.57 -63.87 -2.37
C THR A 240 28.10 -63.57 -2.16
N GLY A 241 27.23 -64.44 -2.68
CA GLY A 241 25.87 -64.62 -2.19
C GLY A 241 24.78 -63.77 -2.87
N THR A 242 24.11 -64.35 -3.87
CA THR A 242 22.73 -64.09 -4.30
C THR A 242 22.26 -62.63 -4.34
N ARG A 243 22.16 -62.07 -5.55
CA ARG A 243 21.22 -60.98 -5.87
C ARG A 243 19.87 -61.30 -5.22
N ARG A 244 19.45 -60.48 -4.26
CA ARG A 244 18.05 -60.39 -3.84
C ARG A 244 17.66 -58.93 -4.00
N ASP A 245 16.64 -58.74 -4.81
CA ASP A 245 16.09 -57.46 -5.25
C ASP A 245 15.64 -56.64 -4.04
N VAL A 246 16.28 -55.50 -3.82
CA VAL A 246 15.90 -54.51 -2.82
C VAL A 246 15.48 -53.25 -3.57
N GLU A 247 14.23 -52.86 -3.40
CA GLU A 247 13.68 -51.60 -3.90
C GLU A 247 13.63 -50.58 -2.76
N VAL A 248 13.77 -49.30 -3.09
CA VAL A 248 13.84 -48.20 -2.13
C VAL A 248 12.73 -47.20 -2.46
N PHE A 249 11.90 -46.86 -1.47
CA PHE A 249 10.86 -45.85 -1.61
C PHE A 249 11.46 -44.44 -1.68
N PRO A 250 10.76 -43.43 -2.22
CA PRO A 250 11.20 -42.03 -2.22
C PRO A 250 11.51 -41.47 -0.81
N CYS A 251 10.89 -42.02 0.23
CA CYS A 251 11.17 -41.71 1.63
C CYS A 251 12.50 -42.29 2.16
N GLY A 252 13.23 -43.08 1.36
CA GLY A 252 14.54 -43.64 1.71
C GLY A 252 14.51 -44.99 2.43
N HIS A 253 13.32 -45.56 2.67
CA HIS A 253 13.19 -46.90 3.25
C HIS A 253 13.35 -48.01 2.19
N SER A 254 14.10 -49.06 2.53
CA SER A 254 14.41 -50.18 1.64
C SER A 254 13.75 -51.49 2.06
N PHE A 255 13.28 -52.30 1.11
CA PHE A 255 12.55 -53.55 1.38
C PHE A 255 12.88 -54.64 0.35
N ARG A 256 12.73 -55.92 0.75
CA ARG A 256 12.97 -57.07 -0.14
C ARG A 256 11.74 -57.32 -1.03
N ARG A 257 11.96 -57.51 -2.33
CA ARG A 257 10.90 -57.77 -3.31
C ARG A 257 10.16 -59.08 -2.94
N GLY A 258 8.86 -58.97 -2.66
CA GLY A 258 7.97 -60.10 -2.33
C GLY A 258 6.94 -59.88 -1.22
N VAL A 259 6.95 -58.74 -0.51
CA VAL A 259 6.07 -58.52 0.68
C VAL A 259 5.40 -57.13 0.72
N ALA A 260 5.21 -56.42 -0.39
CA ALA A 260 4.50 -55.12 -0.33
C ALA A 260 3.56 -54.89 -1.52
N GLU A 261 2.26 -54.92 -1.24
CA GLU A 261 1.23 -54.33 -2.08
C GLU A 261 1.31 -52.80 -1.94
N GLY A 262 1.89 -52.13 -2.95
CA GLY A 262 1.61 -50.73 -3.27
C GLY A 262 2.16 -49.61 -2.37
N SER A 263 2.32 -49.81 -1.05
CA SER A 263 2.61 -48.73 -0.09
C SER A 263 3.66 -49.08 0.97
N CYS A 264 4.35 -48.06 1.50
CA CYS A 264 5.36 -48.23 2.53
C CYS A 264 4.70 -48.47 3.90
N LEU A 265 4.82 -49.67 4.47
CA LEU A 265 4.25 -50.00 5.79
C LEU A 265 4.77 -49.14 6.95
N ALA A 266 5.91 -48.45 6.79
CA ALA A 266 6.49 -47.60 7.82
C ALA A 266 5.95 -46.16 7.82
N CYS A 267 5.52 -45.63 6.67
CA CYS A 267 5.09 -44.22 6.55
C CYS A 267 3.84 -43.99 5.67
N GLY A 268 3.29 -45.03 5.04
CA GLY A 268 2.06 -44.99 4.25
C GLY A 268 2.21 -44.40 2.84
N GLU A 269 3.40 -44.08 2.37
CA GLU A 269 3.60 -43.52 1.02
C GLU A 269 3.56 -44.61 -0.07
N ASP A 270 2.80 -44.35 -1.14
CA ASP A 270 2.64 -45.23 -2.29
C ASP A 270 3.88 -45.21 -3.21
N MET A 271 4.18 -46.36 -3.85
CA MET A 271 5.21 -46.41 -4.89
C MET A 271 4.79 -45.61 -6.12
N ILE A 272 5.60 -44.63 -6.51
CA ILE A 272 5.51 -44.02 -7.85
C ILE A 272 5.99 -45.08 -8.84
N LYS A 273 5.07 -45.71 -9.58
CA LYS A 273 5.42 -46.55 -10.72
C LYS A 273 6.25 -45.71 -11.69
N SER A 274 7.47 -46.12 -11.96
CA SER A 274 8.33 -45.48 -12.95
C SER A 274 7.64 -45.55 -14.32
N VAL A 275 7.15 -44.39 -14.76
CA VAL A 275 6.67 -44.17 -16.13
C VAL A 275 7.88 -44.32 -17.05
N SER A 276 8.03 -45.50 -17.62
CA SER A 276 8.85 -45.73 -18.82
C SER A 276 7.94 -45.56 -20.04
N GLU A 277 7.35 -44.38 -20.19
CA GLU A 277 6.78 -43.98 -21.47
C GLU A 277 7.90 -43.37 -22.30
N SER A 278 8.21 -44.04 -23.40
CA SER A 278 9.07 -43.55 -24.46
C SER A 278 8.41 -42.29 -25.03
N LEU A 279 9.10 -41.15 -24.94
CA LEU A 279 8.69 -39.93 -25.64
C LEU A 279 8.67 -40.20 -27.16
N PRO A 280 7.60 -39.87 -27.90
CA PRO A 280 7.65 -39.92 -29.35
C PRO A 280 8.63 -38.87 -29.87
N SER A 281 9.57 -39.31 -30.70
CA SER A 281 10.50 -38.47 -31.44
C SER A 281 9.72 -37.52 -32.34
N SER A 282 9.83 -36.22 -32.08
CA SER A 282 9.32 -35.17 -32.96
C SER A 282 10.37 -34.87 -34.02
N ASP A 283 10.11 -35.34 -35.23
CA ASP A 283 10.73 -34.83 -36.45
C ASP A 283 10.28 -33.37 -36.65
N LEU A 284 11.23 -32.45 -36.58
CA LEU A 284 11.05 -31.06 -36.99
C LEU A 284 11.77 -30.86 -38.31
N ASP A 285 11.01 -30.82 -39.40
CA ASP A 285 11.49 -30.32 -40.68
C ASP A 285 11.84 -28.83 -40.60
N PRO A 286 12.94 -28.38 -41.23
CA PRO A 286 13.29 -26.97 -41.31
C PRO A 286 12.41 -26.22 -42.35
N PRO A 287 12.19 -24.91 -42.17
CA PRO A 287 11.31 -24.13 -43.02
C PRO A 287 11.93 -23.83 -44.40
N PRO A 288 11.11 -23.63 -45.45
CA PRO A 288 11.61 -23.31 -46.78
C PRO A 288 12.09 -21.85 -46.84
N GLY A 289 13.13 -21.64 -47.65
CA GLY A 289 13.69 -20.33 -48.00
C GLY A 289 12.88 -19.57 -49.04
#